data_AF-A0A9D1M3C9-F1
#
_entry.id   AF-A0A9D1M3C9-F1
#
_cell.length_a   1.000
_cell.length_b   1.000
_cell.length_c   1.000
_cell.angle_alpha   90.00
_cell.angle_beta   90.00
_cell.angle_gamma   90.00
#
_symmetry.space_group_name_H-M   'P 1'
#
loop_
_entity.id
_entity.type
_entity.pdbx_description
1 polymer ?
#
loop_
_entity_poly.entity_id
_entity_poly.type
_entity_poly.pdbx_seq_one_letter_code
_entity_poly.pdbx_strand_id
1 'polypeptide(L)'
;MAKLQADIVTAAMPNYSKREHRLNNIEYIAQTNGFIFGYDQGQCDAGNHSCENAQNYQIIIDGINVRITNKALNWAHNTWAYPVKKGSSYRFSNTPYITYVYYFVPTI
;
A
#
# COMPACT_ATOMS: atom_id res chain seq x y z
N MET A 1 0.37 -21.29 25.64
CA MET A 1 0.95 -19.93 25.84
C MET A 1 1.99 -19.59 24.77
N ALA A 2 3.04 -20.40 24.58
CA ALA A 2 4.11 -20.11 23.61
C ALA A 2 3.63 -19.86 22.16
N LYS A 3 2.67 -20.65 21.67
CA LYS A 3 2.12 -20.49 20.31
C LYS A 3 1.40 -19.15 20.11
N LEU A 4 0.52 -18.76 21.04
CA LEU A 4 -0.19 -17.47 20.96
C LEU A 4 0.78 -16.29 20.98
N GLN A 5 1.83 -16.36 21.82
CA GLN A 5 2.86 -15.33 21.86
C GLN A 5 3.66 -15.26 20.55
N ALA A 6 4.01 -16.40 19.96
CA ALA A 6 4.67 -16.45 18.66
C ALA A 6 3.78 -15.92 17.52
N ASP A 7 2.49 -16.24 17.53
CA ASP A 7 1.52 -15.74 16.54
C ASP A 7 1.34 -14.21 16.67
N ILE A 8 1.27 -13.68 17.90
CA ILE A 8 1.23 -12.24 18.17
C ILE A 8 2.51 -11.55 17.68
N VAL A 9 3.68 -12.13 17.97
CA VAL A 9 4.97 -11.59 17.53
C VAL A 9 5.04 -11.60 16.00
N THR A 10 4.59 -12.65 15.33
CA THR A 10 4.61 -12.73 13.86
C THR A 10 3.64 -11.73 13.23
N ALA A 11 2.48 -11.48 13.85
CA ALA A 11 1.57 -10.40 13.44
C ALA A 11 2.15 -9.00 13.66
N ALA A 12 2.94 -8.78 14.71
CA ALA A 12 3.58 -7.49 14.98
C ALA A 12 4.88 -7.28 14.19
N MET A 13 5.55 -8.36 13.79
CA MET A 13 6.86 -8.37 13.14
C MET A 13 6.81 -9.26 11.88
N PRO A 14 6.25 -8.74 10.77
CA PRO A 14 6.12 -9.50 9.52
C PRO A 14 7.48 -9.97 8.97
N ASN A 15 7.50 -11.17 8.38
CA ASN A 15 8.66 -11.66 7.64
C ASN A 15 8.65 -11.17 6.19
N TYR A 16 9.33 -10.05 5.93
CA TYR A 16 9.41 -9.41 4.61
C TYR A 16 10.09 -10.24 3.50
N SER A 17 10.75 -11.35 3.82
CA SER A 17 11.27 -12.28 2.80
C SER A 17 10.15 -13.03 2.08
N LYS A 18 8.97 -13.12 2.71
CA LYS A 18 7.75 -13.74 2.14
C LYS A 18 6.86 -12.75 1.40
N ARG A 19 7.36 -11.55 1.09
CA ARG A 19 6.58 -10.52 0.41
C ARG A 19 6.17 -10.96 -0.99
N GLU A 20 4.96 -10.63 -1.36
CA GLU A 20 4.40 -10.91 -2.67
C GLU A 20 4.19 -9.59 -3.41
N HIS A 21 4.77 -9.46 -4.60
CA HIS A 21 4.56 -8.27 -5.44
C HIS A 21 3.10 -8.17 -5.88
N ARG A 22 2.59 -6.94 -5.96
CA ARG A 22 1.22 -6.66 -6.37
C ARG A 22 1.19 -5.67 -7.53
N LEU A 23 0.27 -5.91 -8.46
CA LEU A 23 0.05 -5.06 -9.61
C LEU A 23 -0.92 -3.93 -9.26
N ASN A 24 -0.73 -2.79 -9.90
CA ASN A 24 -1.56 -1.61 -9.69
C ASN A 24 -2.92 -1.80 -10.34
N ASN A 25 -3.96 -1.17 -9.78
CA ASN A 25 -5.36 -1.24 -10.19
C ASN A 25 -6.00 -2.65 -10.14
N ILE A 26 -5.32 -3.63 -9.55
CA ILE A 26 -5.87 -4.97 -9.31
C ILE A 26 -6.37 -5.05 -7.88
N GLU A 27 -7.60 -5.53 -7.73
CA GLU A 27 -8.16 -5.87 -6.42
C GLU A 27 -7.74 -7.28 -6.01
N TYR A 28 -7.19 -7.38 -4.80
CA TYR A 28 -6.76 -8.61 -4.18
C TYR A 28 -7.58 -8.88 -2.92
N ILE A 29 -7.82 -10.15 -2.62
CA ILE A 29 -8.43 -10.59 -1.36
C ILE A 29 -7.35 -11.24 -0.49
N ALA A 30 -7.15 -10.71 0.71
CA ALA A 30 -6.15 -11.23 1.64
C ALA A 30 -6.54 -12.64 2.14
N GLN A 31 -5.72 -13.65 1.81
CA GLN A 31 -5.95 -15.03 2.25
C GLN A 31 -5.52 -15.28 3.70
N THR A 32 -4.67 -14.41 4.22
CA THR A 32 -4.08 -14.40 5.56
C THR A 32 -4.15 -12.99 6.14
N ASN A 33 -3.95 -12.87 7.45
CA ASN A 33 -3.64 -11.54 7.99
C ASN A 33 -2.27 -11.13 7.47
N GLY A 34 -2.07 -9.83 7.27
CA GLY A 34 -0.79 -9.33 6.78
C GLY A 34 -0.72 -7.82 6.71
N PHE A 35 0.24 -7.35 5.92
CA PHE A 35 0.44 -5.93 5.65
C PHE A 35 0.58 -5.71 4.16
N ILE A 36 0.02 -4.60 3.66
CA ILE A 36 0.51 -4.00 2.43
C ILE A 36 1.54 -2.94 2.78
N PHE A 37 2.63 -2.89 2.02
CA PHE A 37 3.62 -1.82 2.16
C PHE A 37 4.24 -1.51 0.81
N GLY A 38 4.67 -0.27 0.65
CA GLY A 38 5.19 0.19 -0.63
C GLY A 38 5.63 1.64 -0.57
N TYR A 39 5.85 2.20 -1.74
CA TYR A 39 6.08 3.62 -1.89
C TYR A 39 5.34 4.17 -3.09
N ASP A 40 4.89 5.42 -2.97
CA ASP A 40 4.45 6.25 -4.08
C ASP A 40 5.39 7.43 -4.28
N GLN A 41 5.50 7.86 -5.53
CA GLN A 41 6.26 9.03 -5.93
C GLN A 41 5.48 9.84 -6.97
N GLY A 42 5.27 11.12 -6.68
CA GLY A 42 4.80 12.08 -7.68
C GLY A 42 5.91 12.39 -8.68
N GLN A 43 5.64 12.21 -9.97
CA GLN A 43 6.59 12.53 -11.04
C GLN A 43 6.06 13.73 -11.83
N CYS A 44 6.45 14.95 -11.45
CA CYS A 44 6.20 16.16 -12.23
C CYS A 44 7.37 17.12 -12.08
N ASP A 45 8.05 17.43 -13.19
CA ASP A 45 9.00 18.54 -13.26
C ASP A 45 8.26 19.87 -13.11
N ALA A 46 8.71 20.71 -12.18
CA ALA A 46 8.13 22.02 -11.95
C ALA A 46 8.26 22.88 -13.22
N GLY A 47 7.16 23.20 -13.88
CA GLY A 47 7.22 24.09 -15.05
C GLY A 47 5.94 24.28 -15.85
N ASN A 48 4.96 23.36 -15.74
CA ASN A 48 3.70 23.53 -16.45
C ASN A 48 2.53 23.35 -15.48
N HIS A 49 1.55 24.26 -15.55
CA HIS A 49 0.37 24.32 -14.67
C HIS A 49 -0.52 23.05 -14.72
N SER A 50 -0.11 22.01 -15.46
CA SER A 50 -0.70 20.67 -15.49
C SER A 50 -0.26 19.74 -14.35
N CYS A 51 0.61 20.19 -13.41
CA CYS A 51 1.01 19.42 -12.22
C CYS A 51 -0.08 19.28 -11.14
N GLU A 52 -1.30 19.77 -11.37
CA GLU A 52 -2.48 19.48 -10.54
C GLU A 52 -2.90 17.99 -10.59
N ASN A 53 -2.24 17.16 -11.40
CA ASN A 53 -2.70 15.81 -11.74
C ASN A 53 -2.00 14.64 -11.00
N ALA A 54 -0.95 14.87 -10.20
CA ALA A 54 -0.43 13.86 -9.25
C ALA A 54 -1.34 13.75 -8.00
N GLN A 55 -2.64 13.72 -8.26
CA GLN A 55 -3.75 13.70 -7.33
C GLN A 55 -4.63 12.49 -7.65
N ASN A 56 -5.55 12.16 -6.75
CA ASN A 56 -6.55 11.12 -6.92
C ASN A 56 -6.03 9.68 -6.99
N TYR A 57 -4.80 9.40 -6.54
CA TYR A 57 -4.37 8.03 -6.30
C TYR A 57 -4.77 7.60 -4.88
N GLN A 58 -5.08 6.32 -4.72
CA GLN A 58 -5.74 5.80 -3.53
C GLN A 58 -5.13 4.47 -3.12
N ILE A 59 -5.05 4.25 -1.81
CA ILE A 59 -4.80 2.92 -1.23
C ILE A 59 -6.13 2.51 -0.63
N ILE A 60 -6.79 1.54 -1.24
CA ILE A 60 -8.13 1.14 -0.88
C ILE A 60 -8.05 -0.17 -0.11
N ILE A 61 -8.62 -0.22 1.08
CA ILE A 61 -8.80 -1.44 1.88
C ILE A 61 -10.27 -1.52 2.27
N ASP A 62 -10.96 -2.61 1.95
CA ASP A 62 -12.40 -2.79 2.17
C ASP A 62 -13.25 -1.62 1.62
N GLY A 63 -12.87 -1.10 0.45
CA GLY A 63 -13.53 0.05 -0.18
C GLY A 63 -13.19 1.42 0.41
N ILE A 64 -12.43 1.47 1.51
CA ILE A 64 -12.01 2.71 2.17
C ILE A 64 -10.64 3.15 1.69
N ASN A 65 -10.53 4.40 1.23
CA ASN A 65 -9.22 5.01 0.98
C ASN A 65 -8.52 5.30 2.32
N VAL A 66 -7.48 4.54 2.64
CA VAL A 66 -6.72 4.69 3.89
C VAL A 66 -5.75 5.87 3.88
N ARG A 67 -5.61 6.54 2.73
CA ARG A 67 -4.93 7.83 2.64
C ARG A 67 -5.90 8.96 2.95
N ILE A 68 -5.61 9.74 3.99
CA ILE A 68 -6.35 10.97 4.34
C ILE A 68 -6.29 12.01 3.21
N THR A 69 -5.15 12.07 2.50
CA THR A 69 -4.95 12.89 1.30
C THR A 69 -4.51 12.04 0.12
N ASN A 70 -5.13 12.27 -1.02
CA ASN A 70 -4.87 11.57 -2.29
C ASN A 70 -3.89 12.34 -3.19
N LYS A 71 -3.02 13.17 -2.60
CA LYS A 71 -2.05 14.03 -3.30
C LYS A 71 -0.62 13.66 -2.91
N ALA A 72 0.30 13.70 -3.87
CA ALA A 72 1.74 13.59 -3.64
C ALA A 72 2.39 14.97 -3.80
N LEU A 73 3.43 15.26 -3.03
CA LEU A 73 4.36 16.34 -3.36
C LEU A 73 5.23 15.87 -4.53
N ASN A 74 5.54 16.79 -5.46
CA ASN A 74 6.38 16.48 -6.61
C ASN A 74 7.75 15.96 -6.16
N TRP A 75 8.20 14.87 -6.78
CA TRP A 75 9.46 14.16 -6.52
C TRP A 75 9.63 13.63 -5.09
N ALA A 76 8.64 13.79 -4.22
CA ALA A 76 8.65 13.21 -2.88
C ALA A 76 8.36 11.72 -2.96
N HIS A 77 9.15 10.94 -2.23
CA HIS A 77 8.90 9.51 -2.03
C HIS A 77 8.17 9.34 -0.70
N ASN A 78 6.95 8.82 -0.72
CA ASN A 78 6.23 8.47 0.48
C ASN A 78 6.24 6.95 0.63
N THR A 79 6.83 6.47 1.71
CA THR A 79 6.73 5.07 2.11
C THR A 79 5.59 4.89 3.08
N TRP A 80 4.91 3.76 3.01
CA TRP A 80 3.79 3.48 3.88
C TRP A 80 3.64 1.97 4.13
N ALA A 81 2.92 1.63 5.19
CA ALA A 81 2.52 0.28 5.51
C ALA A 81 1.15 0.29 6.20
N TYR A 82 0.26 -0.62 5.80
CA TYR A 82 -1.07 -0.75 6.38
C TYR A 82 -1.37 -2.22 6.69
N PRO A 83 -1.87 -2.53 7.89
CA PRO A 83 -2.35 -3.87 8.20
C PRO A 83 -3.60 -4.20 7.37
N VAL A 84 -3.72 -5.46 6.97
CA VAL A 84 -4.85 -6.00 6.22
C VAL A 84 -5.31 -7.29 6.91
N LYS A 85 -6.60 -7.37 7.20
CA LYS A 85 -7.19 -8.56 7.82
C LYS A 85 -7.47 -9.62 6.76
N LYS A 86 -7.39 -10.89 7.13
CA LYS A 86 -7.87 -11.99 6.29
C LYS A 86 -9.31 -11.74 5.85
N GLY A 87 -9.55 -11.91 4.56
CA GLY A 87 -10.83 -11.67 3.89
C GLY A 87 -11.03 -10.24 3.40
N SER A 88 -10.23 -9.28 3.85
CA SER A 88 -10.32 -7.89 3.37
C SER A 88 -9.87 -7.79 1.92
N SER A 89 -10.55 -6.92 1.16
CA SER A 89 -10.11 -6.52 -0.17
C SER A 89 -9.09 -5.39 -0.06
N TYR A 90 -8.11 -5.37 -0.97
CA TYR A 90 -7.20 -4.25 -1.07
C TYR A 90 -6.71 -4.03 -2.49
N ARG A 91 -6.45 -2.77 -2.83
CA ARG A 91 -5.83 -2.36 -4.09
C ARG A 91 -5.15 -1.01 -3.97
N PHE A 92 -4.16 -0.80 -4.82
CA PHE A 92 -3.73 0.55 -5.16
C PHE A 92 -4.43 1.01 -6.43
N SER A 93 -5.00 2.20 -6.42
CA SER A 93 -5.48 2.86 -7.64
C SER A 93 -4.51 3.97 -8.02
N ASN A 94 -3.85 3.83 -9.17
CA ASN A 94 -2.87 4.81 -9.64
C ASN A 94 -3.45 5.74 -10.71
N THR A 95 -2.86 6.93 -10.81
CA THR A 95 -3.07 7.88 -11.90
C THR A 95 -1.78 7.98 -12.74
N PRO A 96 -1.82 8.52 -13.97
CA PRO A 96 -0.68 8.52 -14.90
C PRO A 96 0.61 9.20 -14.40
N TYR A 97 0.53 9.97 -13.32
CA TYR A 97 1.63 10.81 -12.80
C TYR A 97 2.19 10.32 -11.46
N ILE A 98 1.83 9.09 -11.07
CA ILE A 98 2.30 8.44 -9.85
C ILE A 98 3.03 7.16 -10.21
N THR A 99 4.33 7.13 -9.94
CA THR A 99 5.09 5.88 -9.89
C THR A 99 4.87 5.22 -8.53
N TYR A 100 4.73 3.91 -8.55
CA TYR A 100 4.35 3.17 -7.36
C TYR A 100 4.74 1.69 -7.44
N VAL A 101 5.21 1.16 -6.31
CA VAL A 101 5.50 -0.26 -6.12
C VAL A 101 5.03 -0.67 -4.73
N TYR A 102 4.38 -1.84 -4.65
CA TYR A 102 4.00 -2.41 -3.37
C TYR A 102 3.97 -3.91 -3.34
N TYR A 103 3.91 -4.40 -2.10
CA TYR A 103 3.89 -5.79 -1.78
C TYR A 103 2.85 -6.05 -0.69
N PHE A 104 2.40 -7.30 -0.64
CA PHE A 104 1.70 -7.86 0.50
C PHE A 104 2.65 -8.79 1.28
N VAL A 105 2.63 -8.73 2.61
CA VAL A 105 3.39 -9.64 3.48
C VAL A 105 2.42 -10.41 4.37
N PRO A 106 2.32 -11.73 4.23
CA PRO A 106 1.48 -12.55 5.11
C PRO A 106 2.13 -12.69 6.49
N THR A 107 1.33 -12.68 7.55
CA THR A 107 1.81 -12.81 8.94
C THR A 107 1.21 -13.96 9.72
N ILE A 108 0.01 -14.46 9.37
CA ILE A 108 -0.61 -15.63 10.02
C ILE A 108 -1.43 -16.41 9.00
#